data_AF-A0A1J5CQY8-F1
#
_entry.id   AF-A0A1J5CQY8-F1
#
_cell.length_a   1.000
_cell.length_b   1.000
_cell.length_c   1.000
_cell.angle_alpha   90.00
_cell.angle_beta   90.00
_cell.angle_gamma   90.00
#
_symmetry.space_group_name_H-M   'P 1'
#
loop_
_entity.id
_entity.type
_entity.pdbx_description
1 polymer ?
#
loop_
_entity_poly.entity_id
_entity_poly.type
_entity_poly.pdbx_seq_one_letter_code
_entity_poly.pdbx_strand_id
1 'polypeptide(L)'
;MKLTPIEYKILCQLATNQGAVVNNTDLLHRVWGPNYESDNELVKGSIHRLRHKMEDNPAIPEMILNERGVGYILRCSDSRQRPL
;
A
#
# COMPACT_ATOMS: atom_id res chain seq x y z
N MET A 1 17.02 -3.44 4.98
CA MET A 1 15.66 -2.88 5.07
C MET A 1 14.81 -3.79 5.95
N LYS A 2 14.08 -3.27 6.95
CA LYS A 2 13.24 -4.07 7.85
C LYS A 2 11.82 -3.49 7.89
N LEU A 3 10.82 -4.34 7.71
CA LEU A 3 9.41 -3.99 7.86
C LEU A 3 8.96 -4.27 9.31
N THR A 4 8.12 -3.39 9.84
CA THR A 4 7.36 -3.70 11.06
C THR A 4 6.30 -4.76 10.75
N PRO A 5 5.74 -5.45 11.77
CA PRO A 5 4.66 -6.40 11.55
C PRO A 5 3.44 -5.79 10.84
N ILE A 6 3.11 -4.53 11.13
CA ILE A 6 2.00 -3.80 10.50
C ILE A 6 2.29 -3.54 9.02
N GLU A 7 3.47 -3.00 8.70
CA GLU A 7 3.88 -2.74 7.31
C GLU A 7 3.93 -4.02 6.49
N TYR A 8 4.45 -5.11 7.08
CA TYR A 8 4.47 -6.42 6.44
C TYR A 8 3.04 -6.92 6.14
N LYS A 9 2.12 -6.83 7.10
CA LYS A 9 0.71 -7.22 6.89
C LYS A 9 0.03 -6.40 5.80
N ILE A 10 0.23 -5.07 5.77
CA ILE A 10 -0.30 -4.21 4.70
C ILE A 10 0.25 -4.67 3.35
N LEU A 11 1.57 -4.86 3.25
CA LEU A 11 2.19 -5.31 2.02
C LEU A 11 1.66 -6.67 1.56
N CYS A 12 1.47 -7.63 2.48
CA CYS A 12 0.86 -8.90 2.16
C CYS A 12 -0.55 -8.75 1.58
N GLN A 13 -1.41 -7.90 2.17
CA GLN A 13 -2.76 -7.67 1.64
C GLN A 13 -2.72 -7.11 0.22
N LEU A 14 -1.85 -6.14 -0.04
CA LEU A 14 -1.70 -5.56 -1.37
C LEU A 14 -1.10 -6.55 -2.38
N ALA A 15 -0.13 -7.37 -1.96
CA ALA A 15 0.51 -8.37 -2.81
C ALA A 15 -0.42 -9.54 -3.16
N THR A 16 -1.24 -10.00 -2.21
CA THR A 16 -2.28 -11.00 -2.47
C THR A 16 -3.32 -10.49 -3.48
N ASN A 17 -3.53 -9.18 -3.53
CA ASN A 17 -4.48 -8.52 -4.45
C ASN A 17 -3.74 -7.70 -5.52
N GLN A 18 -2.57 -8.17 -5.99
CA GLN A 18 -1.76 -7.42 -6.95
C GLN A 18 -2.58 -7.06 -8.21
N GLY A 19 -2.47 -5.80 -8.64
CA GLY A 19 -3.24 -5.29 -9.78
C GLY A 19 -4.71 -4.96 -9.49
N ALA A 20 -5.21 -5.24 -8.28
CA ALA A 20 -6.55 -4.85 -7.83
C ALA A 20 -6.48 -3.83 -6.69
N VAL A 21 -7.54 -3.03 -6.56
CA VAL A 21 -7.65 -2.05 -5.48
C VAL A 21 -8.07 -2.75 -4.20
N VAL A 22 -7.28 -2.59 -3.14
CA VAL A 22 -7.69 -2.96 -1.78
C VAL A 22 -8.19 -1.70 -1.08
N ASN A 23 -9.45 -1.72 -0.65
CA ASN A 23 -10.06 -0.54 -0.04
C ASN A 23 -9.48 -0.25 1.36
N ASN A 24 -9.61 1.00 1.83
CA ASN A 24 -9.05 1.41 3.12
C ASN A 24 -9.65 0.63 4.31
N THR A 25 -10.97 0.39 4.30
CA THR A 25 -11.67 -0.32 5.37
C THR A 25 -11.21 -1.77 5.49
N ASP A 26 -10.96 -2.45 4.38
CA ASP A 26 -10.45 -3.82 4.33
C ASP A 26 -9.01 -3.88 4.84
N LEU A 27 -8.17 -2.89 4.46
CA LEU A 27 -6.82 -2.79 5.01
C LEU A 27 -6.86 -2.56 6.53
N LEU A 28 -7.74 -1.70 7.02
CA LEU A 28 -7.94 -1.46 8.45
C LEU A 28 -8.37 -2.74 9.18
N HIS A 29 -9.44 -3.37 8.69
CA HIS A 29 -10.00 -4.59 9.27
C HIS A 29 -9.01 -5.73 9.32
N ARG A 30 -8.28 -5.98 8.24
CA ARG A 30 -7.38 -7.13 8.15
C ARG A 30 -6.09 -6.93 8.94
N VAL A 31 -5.67 -5.70 9.19
CA VAL A 31 -4.41 -5.42 9.88
C VAL A 31 -4.59 -5.10 11.36
N TRP A 32 -5.65 -4.36 11.73
CA TRP A 32 -5.95 -3.94 13.11
C TRP A 32 -7.22 -4.56 13.70
N GLY A 33 -8.13 -5.07 12.88
CA GLY A 33 -9.39 -5.68 13.32
C GLY A 33 -10.63 -4.82 13.06
N PRO A 34 -11.83 -5.36 13.30
CA PRO A 34 -13.11 -4.73 12.93
C PRO A 34 -13.42 -3.44 13.69
N ASN A 35 -12.73 -3.15 14.80
CA ASN A 35 -13.01 -1.96 15.61
C ASN A 35 -12.38 -0.67 15.05
N TYR A 36 -11.71 -0.73 13.90
CA TYR A 36 -10.91 0.38 13.34
C TYR A 36 -11.50 0.93 12.03
N GLU A 37 -12.82 0.87 11.85
CA GLU A 37 -13.55 1.18 10.60
C GLU A 37 -13.29 2.56 9.98
N SER A 38 -12.88 3.55 10.78
CA SER A 38 -12.81 4.97 10.34
C SER A 38 -11.41 5.58 10.36
N ASP A 39 -10.38 4.85 10.80
CA ASP A 39 -9.06 5.42 11.03
C ASP A 39 -8.13 5.32 9.80
N ASN A 40 -8.54 5.99 8.72
CA ASN A 40 -7.79 5.99 7.45
C ASN A 40 -6.35 6.52 7.59
N GLU A 41 -6.05 7.28 8.64
CA GLU A 41 -4.71 7.83 8.88
C GLU A 41 -3.70 6.73 9.26
N LEU A 42 -4.13 5.64 9.91
CA LEU A 42 -3.26 4.50 10.21
C LEU A 42 -2.77 3.79 8.93
N VAL A 43 -3.67 3.63 7.95
CA VAL A 43 -3.32 3.06 6.64
C VAL A 43 -2.39 4.01 5.90
N LYS A 44 -2.75 5.29 5.78
CA LYS A 44 -1.93 6.30 5.11
C LYS A 44 -0.52 6.38 5.68
N GLY A 45 -0.37 6.42 7.00
CA GLY A 45 0.94 6.45 7.65
C GLY A 45 1.76 5.19 7.37
N SER A 46 1.11 4.02 7.31
CA SER A 46 1.77 2.75 7.00
C SER A 46 2.20 2.68 5.53
N ILE A 47 1.36 3.15 4.60
CA ILE A 47 1.70 3.25 3.17
C ILE A 47 2.84 4.25 2.94
N HIS A 48 2.82 5.40 3.61
CA HIS A 48 3.90 6.39 3.54
C HIS A 48 5.23 5.77 3.97
N ARG A 49 5.27 5.05 5.10
CA ARG A 49 6.46 4.35 5.55
C ARG A 49 6.90 3.26 4.59
N LEU A 50 5.96 2.49 4.00
CA LEU A 50 6.26 1.47 3.00
C LEU A 50 6.90 2.08 1.74
N ARG A 51 6.38 3.19 1.22
CA ARG A 51 6.95 3.88 0.06
C ARG A 51 8.37 4.37 0.33
N HIS A 52 8.61 5.02 1.48
CA HIS A 52 9.96 5.43 1.91
C HIS A 52 10.96 4.29 2.02
N LYS A 53 10.44 3.08 2.15
CA LYS A 53 11.19 1.86 2.31
C LYS A 53 11.45 1.22 0.93
N MET A 54 10.43 1.11 0.09
CA MET A 54 10.43 0.25 -1.11
C MET A 54 10.60 0.99 -2.44
N GLU A 55 10.27 2.28 -2.49
CA GLU A 55 10.26 3.05 -3.73
C GLU A 55 11.55 3.89 -3.84
N ASP A 56 12.07 4.03 -5.06
CA ASP A 56 13.22 4.91 -5.33
C ASP A 56 12.88 6.38 -5.02
N ASN A 57 11.68 6.81 -5.39
CA ASN A 57 11.15 8.13 -5.07
C ASN A 57 9.74 8.05 -4.43
N PRO A 58 9.64 8.13 -3.09
CA PRO A 58 8.36 8.04 -2.38
C PRO A 58 7.35 9.14 -2.74
N ALA A 59 7.82 10.28 -3.25
CA ALA A 59 6.96 11.39 -3.69
C ALA A 59 6.34 11.13 -5.08
N ILE A 60 6.93 10.23 -5.86
CA ILE A 60 6.46 9.80 -7.18
C ILE A 60 6.39 8.26 -7.16
N PRO A 61 5.41 7.68 -6.45
CA PRO A 61 5.36 6.23 -6.26
C PRO A 61 5.01 5.50 -7.57
N GLU A 62 5.69 4.38 -7.84
CA GLU A 62 5.44 3.55 -9.01
C GLU A 62 4.82 2.20 -8.64
N MET A 63 5.15 1.65 -7.45
CA MET A 63 4.67 0.34 -7.03
C MET A 63 3.36 0.40 -6.25
N ILE A 64 3.28 1.21 -5.19
CA ILE A 64 2.07 1.34 -4.36
C ILE A 64 1.36 2.62 -4.75
N LEU A 65 0.22 2.53 -5.46
CA LEU A 65 -0.50 3.70 -5.97
C LEU A 65 -1.79 3.96 -5.17
N ASN A 66 -2.21 5.23 -5.16
CA ASN A 66 -3.49 5.63 -4.56
C ASN A 66 -4.61 5.50 -5.59
N GLU A 67 -5.69 4.82 -5.22
CA GLU A 67 -6.99 4.94 -5.88
C GLU A 67 -7.84 5.91 -5.05
N ARG A 68 -8.07 7.12 -5.58
CA ARG A 68 -8.62 8.23 -4.79
C ARG A 68 -10.01 7.89 -4.23
N GLY A 69 -10.16 8.05 -2.92
CA GLY A 69 -11.42 7.76 -2.23
C GLY A 69 -11.72 6.27 -2.03
N VAL A 70 -10.89 5.37 -2.57
CA VAL A 70 -11.13 3.92 -2.50
C VAL A 70 -10.08 3.23 -1.64
N GLY A 71 -8.79 3.36 -2.00
CA GLY A 71 -7.72 2.63 -1.31
C GLY A 71 -6.42 2.61 -2.10
N TYR A 72 -5.77 1.44 -2.13
CA TYR A 72 -4.43 1.29 -2.68
C TYR A 72 -4.33 0.08 -3.60
N ILE A 73 -3.47 0.18 -4.61
CA ILE A 73 -3.16 -0.89 -5.56
C ILE A 73 -1.64 -1.11 -5.56
N LEU A 74 -1.23 -2.37 -5.54
CA LEU A 74 0.16 -2.74 -5.80
C LEU A 74 0.30 -3.08 -7.29
N ARG A 75 1.21 -2.40 -7.96
CA ARG A 75 1.64 -2.70 -9.32
C ARG A 75 3.07 -3.19 -9.31
N CYS A 76 3.36 -4.14 -10.20
CA CYS A 76 4.75 -4.46 -10.50
C CYS A 76 5.31 -3.28 -11.32
N SER A 77 6.45 -2.72 -10.93
CA SER A 77 7.20 -1.83 -11.81
C SER A 77 7.65 -2.68 -13.00
N ASP A 78 6.94 -2.58 -14.12
CA ASP A 78 7.38 -3.22 -15.35
C ASP A 78 8.50 -2.37 -15.93
N SER A 79 9.74 -2.80 -15.67
CA SER A 79 10.96 -2.19 -16.21
C SER A 79 11.02 -2.24 -17.75
N ARG A 80 10.02 -2.84 -18.44
CA ARG A 80 9.91 -2.86 -19.90
C ARG A 80 9.12 -1.68 -20.50
N GLN A 81 8.59 -0.77 -19.70
CA GLN A 81 7.88 0.43 -20.19
C GLN A 81 8.57 1.73 -19.75
N ARG A 82 9.84 1.90 -20.11
CA ARG A 82 10.42 3.24 -20.25
C ARG A 82 10.59 3.51 -21.74
N PRO A 83 9.75 4.34 -22.39
CA PRO A 83 10.10 4.82 -23.72
C PRO A 83 11.41 5.62 -23.61
N LEU A 84 12.35 5.33 -24.52
CA LEU A 84 13.57 6.10 -24.73
C LEU A 84 13.26 7.54 -25.17
#